data_AF-A0AA86PK77-F1
#
_entry.id   AF-A0AA86PK77-F1
#
_cell.length_a   1.000
_cell.length_b   1.000
_cell.length_c   1.000
_cell.angle_alpha   90.00
_cell.angle_beta   90.00
_cell.angle_gamma   90.00
#
_symmetry.space_group_name_H-M   'P 1'
#
loop_
_entity.id
_entity.type
_entity.pdbx_description
1 polymer ?
#
loop_
_entity_poly.entity_id
_entity_poly.type
_entity_poly.pdbx_seq_one_letter_code
_entity_poly.pdbx_strand_id
1 'polypeptide(L)'
;MSLPKLLLLGGNWCENIRESGYINKFYTALKSLENFDIKFQNGGTKEELHLYFQQLQEFSVVIWMANVPNTFDDKMVDKIKTQNQNIILVTSKNNLENKYHYMQLISRMLATKSNLELVFTKNTSGQIAGTVIDPLNNAFCLEETEISKVSSTLATRILQLLSYSRMGSRQIGEAKEIPNNEEFFNIAKHYAEIFHNIIHPENTSRFLGNLSFRCENGFPSFKQDNLIYVTRRNVDKRLIGKEGFVAIDANVTDCVCYYGEHKPSVDSPTLVQLYNYYVNVAYTIHSHVYIEGAPFTKHRIPCGALEEVDAVIEIISDKTTKNFAVNLLGRWKHSIRK
;
A
#
# COMPACT_ATOMS: atom_id res chain seq x y z
N MET A 1 21.32 16.99 2.23
CA MET A 1 20.14 16.54 3.01
C MET A 1 20.61 15.51 4.01
N SER A 2 20.07 15.49 5.23
CA SER A 2 20.36 14.43 6.20
C SER A 2 19.78 13.10 5.71
N LEU A 3 20.50 11.99 5.94
CA LEU A 3 20.00 10.65 5.62
C LEU A 3 18.71 10.36 6.42
N PRO A 4 17.73 9.64 5.85
CA PRO A 4 16.56 9.21 6.59
C PRO A 4 16.97 8.31 7.76
N LYS A 5 16.38 8.55 8.93
CA LYS A 5 16.62 7.74 10.13
C LYS A 5 15.83 6.44 10.04
N LEU A 6 16.53 5.31 10.19
CA LEU A 6 15.99 3.96 10.09
C LEU A 6 16.20 3.22 11.40
N LEU A 7 15.13 2.64 11.93
CA LEU A 7 15.20 1.71 13.06
C LEU A 7 15.08 0.26 12.55
N LEU A 8 16.12 -0.55 12.77
CA LEU A 8 16.12 -1.98 12.47
C LEU A 8 16.09 -2.77 13.79
N LEU A 9 14.98 -3.47 14.03
CA LEU A 9 14.81 -4.34 15.18
C LEU A 9 14.76 -5.79 14.72
N GLY A 10 15.63 -6.64 15.26
CA GLY A 10 15.71 -8.06 14.96
C GLY A 10 15.82 -8.93 16.19
N GLY A 11 16.01 -10.24 16.01
CA GLY A 11 16.32 -11.16 17.11
C GLY A 11 15.13 -11.47 18.02
N ASN A 12 15.38 -12.19 19.10
CA ASN A 12 14.38 -12.54 20.10
C ASN A 12 14.31 -11.47 21.19
N TRP A 13 13.08 -11.06 21.52
CA TRP A 13 12.80 -10.08 22.55
C TRP A 13 12.10 -10.73 23.73
N CYS A 14 12.88 -11.27 24.66
CA CYS A 14 12.41 -11.99 25.85
C CYS A 14 13.55 -12.11 26.87
N GLU A 15 13.31 -12.77 28.01
CA GLU A 15 14.36 -13.05 29.01
C GLU A 15 15.53 -13.86 28.41
N ASN A 16 15.23 -14.80 27.51
CA ASN A 16 16.23 -15.57 26.76
C ASN A 16 16.58 -14.89 25.44
N ILE A 17 17.30 -13.77 25.55
CA ILE A 17 17.72 -12.95 24.41
C ILE A 17 18.57 -13.79 23.45
N ARG A 18 18.22 -13.75 22.16
CA ARG A 18 18.97 -14.43 21.10
C ARG A 18 19.07 -13.56 19.87
N GLU A 19 20.31 -13.30 19.46
CA GLU A 19 20.59 -12.62 18.21
C GLU A 19 20.36 -13.53 16.99
N SER A 20 19.97 -12.91 15.87
CA SER A 20 19.91 -13.58 14.58
C SER A 20 21.13 -13.26 13.72
N GLY A 21 21.91 -14.29 13.38
CA GLY A 21 23.06 -14.15 12.48
C GLY A 21 22.67 -13.67 11.07
N TYR A 22 21.47 -14.02 10.59
CA TYR A 22 20.95 -13.51 9.32
C TYR A 22 20.73 -11.99 9.40
N ILE A 23 20.16 -11.51 10.50
CA ILE A 23 19.86 -10.08 10.68
C ILE A 23 21.15 -9.27 10.80
N ASN A 24 22.20 -9.80 11.46
CA ASN A 24 23.51 -9.14 11.48
C ASN A 24 24.06 -8.98 10.06
N LYS A 25 24.01 -10.02 9.22
CA LYS A 25 24.43 -9.93 7.80
C LYS A 25 23.60 -8.94 7.00
N PHE A 26 22.29 -8.92 7.23
CA PHE A 26 21.36 -7.99 6.59
C PHE A 26 21.64 -6.53 7.00
N TYR A 27 21.90 -6.27 8.29
CA TYR A 27 22.33 -4.97 8.77
C TYR A 27 23.64 -4.51 8.13
N THR A 28 24.66 -5.38 8.06
CA THR A 28 25.93 -5.05 7.40
C THR A 28 25.71 -4.67 5.93
N ALA A 29 24.89 -5.44 5.21
CA ALA A 29 24.57 -5.18 3.81
C ALA A 29 23.75 -3.89 3.62
N LEU A 30 22.83 -3.55 4.53
CA LEU A 30 22.13 -2.27 4.50
C LEU A 30 23.05 -1.10 4.83
N LYS A 31 23.90 -1.24 5.84
CA LYS A 31 24.84 -0.20 6.29
C LYS A 31 25.83 0.17 5.19
N SER A 32 26.32 -0.80 4.42
CA SER A 32 27.25 -0.56 3.31
C SER A 32 26.65 0.24 2.14
N LEU A 33 25.32 0.42 2.11
CA LEU A 33 24.68 1.24 1.09
C LEU A 33 24.71 2.74 1.41
N GLU A 34 25.03 3.11 2.67
CA GLU A 34 25.13 4.51 3.13
C GLU A 34 23.88 5.38 2.87
N ASN A 35 22.73 4.73 2.67
CA ASN A 35 21.46 5.38 2.33
C ASN A 35 20.65 5.85 3.56
N PHE A 36 20.99 5.36 4.76
CA PHE A 36 20.22 5.57 5.98
C PHE A 36 21.13 5.82 7.18
N ASP A 37 20.66 6.62 8.14
CA ASP A 37 21.18 6.66 9.50
C ASP A 37 20.50 5.54 10.31
N ILE A 38 21.20 4.42 10.54
CA ILE A 38 20.61 3.18 11.05
C ILE A 38 20.85 3.03 12.56
N LYS A 39 19.76 3.04 13.33
CA LYS A 39 19.74 2.49 14.69
C LYS A 39 19.39 1.00 14.62
N PHE A 40 20.26 0.14 15.15
CA PHE A 40 20.13 -1.31 15.03
C PHE A 40 20.14 -1.99 16.40
N GLN A 41 19.22 -2.95 16.60
CA GLN A 41 19.20 -3.84 17.76
C GLN A 41 18.75 -5.25 17.35
N ASN A 42 19.47 -6.29 17.79
CA ASN A 42 19.22 -7.69 17.40
C ASN A 42 18.84 -8.58 18.58
N GLY A 43 17.73 -8.26 19.22
CA GLY A 43 17.24 -8.91 20.43
C GLY A 43 17.41 -8.00 21.63
N GLY A 44 16.62 -8.25 22.67
CA GLY A 44 16.59 -7.39 23.86
C GLY A 44 15.46 -7.76 24.81
N THR A 45 15.29 -6.93 25.82
CA THR A 45 14.26 -7.04 26.85
C THR A 45 12.97 -6.32 26.46
N LYS A 46 11.88 -6.55 27.20
CA LYS A 46 10.62 -5.82 27.00
C LYS A 46 10.82 -4.32 27.20
N GLU A 47 11.59 -3.96 28.20
CA GLU A 47 11.86 -2.60 28.63
C GLU A 47 12.61 -1.83 27.54
N GLU A 48 13.65 -2.44 26.97
CA GLU A 48 14.38 -1.87 25.83
C GLU A 48 13.47 -1.66 24.62
N LEU A 49 12.58 -2.63 24.33
CA LEU A 49 11.63 -2.50 23.23
C LEU A 49 10.70 -1.30 23.44
N HIS A 50 10.22 -1.08 24.66
CA HIS A 50 9.37 0.07 24.99
C HIS A 50 10.10 1.41 24.81
N LEU A 51 11.41 1.48 25.12
CA LEU A 51 12.21 2.68 24.88
C LEU A 51 12.27 3.04 23.39
N TYR A 52 12.39 2.06 22.50
CA TYR A 52 12.33 2.32 21.05
C TYR A 52 10.95 2.85 20.62
N PHE A 53 9.87 2.36 21.21
CA PHE A 53 8.51 2.85 20.92
C PHE A 53 8.32 4.31 21.32
N GLN A 54 8.89 4.73 22.46
CA GLN A 54 8.87 6.13 22.90
C GLN A 54 9.59 7.07 21.91
N GLN A 55 10.53 6.55 21.13
CA GLN A 55 11.36 7.29 20.17
C GLN A 55 10.89 7.16 18.72
N LEU A 56 9.75 6.51 18.43
CA LEU A 56 9.31 6.24 17.05
C LEU A 56 9.11 7.48 16.17
N GLN A 57 8.90 8.66 16.77
CA GLN A 57 8.80 9.92 16.02
C GLN A 57 10.13 10.37 15.40
N GLU A 58 11.26 9.86 15.90
CA GLU A 58 12.59 10.21 15.38
C GLU A 58 12.93 9.48 14.07
N PHE A 59 12.17 8.43 13.73
CA PHE A 59 12.47 7.56 12.59
C PHE A 59 11.50 7.78 11.44
N SER A 60 12.04 7.82 10.23
CA SER A 60 11.25 7.81 8.99
C SER A 60 10.91 6.38 8.56
N VAL A 61 11.70 5.40 9.01
CA VAL A 61 11.59 4.00 8.60
C VAL A 61 11.74 3.08 9.81
N VAL A 62 10.90 2.04 9.90
CA VAL A 62 11.10 0.90 10.79
C VAL A 62 11.14 -0.37 9.97
N ILE A 63 12.22 -1.15 10.12
CA ILE A 63 12.29 -2.53 9.68
C ILE A 63 12.11 -3.43 10.91
N TRP A 64 10.95 -4.06 10.99
CA TRP A 64 10.55 -4.97 12.06
C TRP A 64 10.82 -6.42 11.69
N MET A 65 11.91 -6.96 12.24
CA MET A 65 12.30 -8.37 12.19
C MET A 65 12.38 -9.00 13.58
N ALA A 66 11.83 -8.31 14.59
CA ALA A 66 11.81 -8.74 15.98
C ALA A 66 10.84 -9.92 16.16
N ASN A 67 11.33 -10.97 16.83
CA ASN A 67 10.52 -12.06 17.33
C ASN A 67 10.13 -11.76 18.79
N VAL A 68 8.89 -11.36 18.99
CA VAL A 68 8.34 -10.99 20.30
C VAL A 68 7.31 -12.05 20.72
N PRO A 69 7.40 -12.60 21.95
CA PRO A 69 6.40 -13.53 22.47
C PRO A 69 5.00 -12.91 22.48
N ASN A 70 3.97 -13.72 22.21
CA ASN A 70 2.57 -13.26 22.28
C ASN A 70 2.13 -12.85 23.70
N THR A 71 2.91 -13.19 24.73
CA THR A 71 2.68 -12.83 26.13
C THR A 71 3.17 -11.42 26.48
N PHE A 72 3.95 -10.77 25.61
CA PHE A 72 4.25 -9.34 25.74
C PHE A 72 3.00 -8.58 25.30
N ASP A 73 2.38 -7.80 26.19
CA ASP A 73 1.10 -7.10 26.00
C ASP A 73 0.91 -6.50 24.59
N ASP A 74 -0.15 -6.95 23.90
CA ASP A 74 -0.51 -6.67 22.51
C ASP A 74 0.62 -6.83 21.48
N LYS A 75 0.26 -7.12 20.22
CA LYS A 75 1.22 -7.14 19.11
C LYS A 75 1.81 -5.74 18.92
N MET A 76 2.97 -5.47 19.51
CA MET A 76 3.61 -4.13 19.49
C MET A 76 3.78 -3.58 18.07
N VAL A 77 4.07 -4.43 17.09
CA VAL A 77 4.15 -4.06 15.67
C VAL A 77 2.89 -3.35 15.16
N ASP A 78 1.70 -3.74 15.64
CA ASP A 78 0.42 -3.15 15.25
C ASP A 78 0.27 -1.71 15.80
N LYS A 79 1.00 -1.36 16.86
CA LYS A 79 0.99 -0.04 17.50
C LYS A 79 1.88 0.98 16.79
N ILE A 80 2.86 0.55 15.99
CA ILE A 80 3.83 1.43 15.32
C ILE A 80 3.12 2.52 14.49
N LYS A 81 2.20 2.10 13.62
CA LYS A 81 1.45 2.99 12.73
C LYS A 81 0.41 3.85 13.45
N THR A 82 0.01 3.45 14.65
CA THR A 82 -0.87 4.25 15.52
C THR A 82 -0.09 5.40 16.15
N GLN A 83 1.15 5.17 16.56
CA GLN A 83 2.03 6.20 17.12
C GLN A 83 2.57 7.13 16.04
N ASN A 84 3.01 6.60 14.89
CA ASN A 84 3.51 7.39 13.77
C ASN A 84 2.91 6.87 12.46
N GLN A 85 1.91 7.58 11.92
CA GLN A 85 1.21 7.19 10.69
C GLN A 85 2.08 7.33 9.44
N ASN A 86 3.09 8.21 9.49
CA ASN A 86 3.92 8.58 8.34
C ASN A 86 5.15 7.68 8.17
N ILE A 87 5.47 6.85 9.17
CA ILE A 87 6.64 5.97 9.13
C ILE A 87 6.51 4.94 8.00
N ILE A 88 7.57 4.65 7.27
CA ILE A 88 7.58 3.48 6.38
C ILE A 88 7.83 2.23 7.24
N LEU A 89 6.81 1.36 7.32
CA LEU A 89 6.90 0.11 8.09
C LEU A 89 7.21 -1.05 7.14
N VAL A 90 8.34 -1.71 7.38
CA VAL A 90 8.69 -2.99 6.76
C VAL A 90 8.58 -4.08 7.80
N THR A 91 7.73 -5.08 7.59
CA THR A 91 7.68 -6.27 8.45
C THR A 91 8.47 -7.40 7.83
N SER A 92 8.78 -8.44 8.61
CA SER A 92 9.32 -9.67 8.04
C SER A 92 8.55 -10.89 8.50
N LYS A 93 8.62 -11.95 7.70
CA LYS A 93 8.02 -13.23 8.01
C LYS A 93 8.94 -14.38 7.65
N ASN A 94 9.24 -15.21 8.64
CA ASN A 94 9.83 -16.52 8.42
C ASN A 94 8.75 -17.47 7.87
N ASN A 95 8.92 -17.90 6.62
CA ASN A 95 8.09 -18.87 5.93
C ASN A 95 8.92 -20.03 5.37
N LEU A 96 10.00 -20.43 6.07
CA LEU A 96 10.93 -21.47 5.61
C LEU A 96 10.29 -22.86 5.45
N GLU A 97 9.18 -23.10 6.16
CA GLU A 97 8.38 -24.33 6.09
C GLU A 97 7.12 -24.18 5.22
N ASN A 98 6.98 -23.06 4.48
CA ASN A 98 5.80 -22.76 3.66
C ASN A 98 4.46 -22.83 4.42
N LYS A 99 4.47 -22.51 5.73
CA LYS A 99 3.30 -22.50 6.61
C LYS A 99 2.26 -21.46 6.22
N TYR A 100 2.68 -20.39 5.55
CA TYR A 100 1.82 -19.28 5.15
C TYR A 100 1.67 -19.25 3.64
N HIS A 101 0.42 -19.30 3.19
CA HIS A 101 0.09 -18.99 1.81
C HIS A 101 0.21 -17.50 1.55
N TYR A 102 0.46 -17.14 0.30
CA TYR A 102 0.70 -15.77 -0.11
C TYR A 102 -0.43 -14.80 0.31
N MET A 103 -1.68 -15.23 0.20
CA MET A 103 -2.84 -14.44 0.61
C MET A 103 -2.86 -14.13 2.11
N GLN A 104 -2.36 -15.04 2.94
CA GLN A 104 -2.25 -14.82 4.38
C GLN A 104 -1.16 -13.80 4.71
N LEU A 105 -0.07 -13.78 3.92
CA LEU A 105 0.99 -12.76 4.04
C LEU A 105 0.43 -11.37 3.73
N ILE A 106 -0.27 -11.21 2.60
CA ILE A 106 -0.91 -9.94 2.22
C ILE A 106 -1.93 -9.48 3.27
N SER A 107 -2.79 -10.37 3.76
CA SER A 107 -3.76 -10.05 4.81
C SER A 107 -3.09 -9.54 6.08
N ARG A 108 -1.96 -10.14 6.49
CA ARG A 108 -1.17 -9.68 7.64
C ARG A 108 -0.60 -8.28 7.40
N MET A 109 -0.02 -8.04 6.22
CA MET A 109 0.52 -6.72 5.88
C MET A 109 -0.55 -5.62 5.92
N LEU A 110 -1.75 -5.93 5.43
CA LEU A 110 -2.88 -5.00 5.49
C LEU A 110 -3.32 -4.71 6.93
N ALA A 111 -3.37 -5.73 7.79
CA ALA A 111 -3.72 -5.60 9.19
C ALA A 111 -2.69 -4.75 9.97
N THR A 112 -1.40 -4.97 9.75
CA THR A 112 -0.30 -4.20 10.36
C THR A 112 -0.08 -2.84 9.70
N LYS A 113 -0.76 -2.56 8.59
CA LYS A 113 -0.53 -1.39 7.72
C LYS A 113 0.92 -1.28 7.27
N SER A 114 1.59 -2.42 7.06
CA SER A 114 2.96 -2.48 6.54
C SER A 114 3.02 -1.93 5.12
N ASN A 115 4.06 -1.18 4.81
CA ASN A 115 4.35 -0.71 3.46
C ASN A 115 5.03 -1.77 2.61
N LEU A 116 5.88 -2.59 3.22
CA LEU A 116 6.60 -3.71 2.59
C LEU A 116 6.67 -4.89 3.57
N GLU A 117 6.86 -6.09 3.04
CA GLU A 117 7.20 -7.28 3.81
C GLU A 117 8.39 -8.00 3.18
N LEU A 118 9.32 -8.41 4.05
CA LEU A 118 10.42 -9.29 3.70
C LEU A 118 10.09 -10.72 4.13
N VAL A 119 9.84 -11.59 3.16
CA VAL A 119 9.46 -12.99 3.38
C VAL A 119 10.69 -13.87 3.18
N PHE A 120 10.98 -14.74 4.15
CA PHE A 120 12.05 -15.72 4.05
C PHE A 120 11.49 -17.10 3.72
N THR A 121 11.92 -17.67 2.59
CA THR A 121 11.60 -19.03 2.15
C THR A 121 12.88 -19.85 2.00
N LYS A 122 12.73 -21.14 1.70
CA LYS A 122 13.82 -21.96 1.17
C LYS A 122 13.62 -22.12 -0.33
N ASN A 123 14.65 -21.86 -1.13
CA ASN A 123 14.60 -22.18 -2.55
C ASN A 123 14.65 -23.71 -2.77
N THR A 124 14.56 -24.14 -4.02
CA THR A 124 14.62 -25.55 -4.42
C THR A 124 15.90 -26.27 -3.97
N SER A 125 17.00 -25.53 -3.79
CA SER A 125 18.29 -26.02 -3.29
C SER A 125 18.40 -26.00 -1.75
N GLY A 126 17.33 -25.64 -1.03
CA GLY A 126 17.31 -25.56 0.44
C GLY A 126 17.99 -24.33 1.05
N GLN A 127 18.45 -23.39 0.23
CA GLN A 127 19.08 -22.14 0.68
C GLN A 127 18.01 -21.14 1.11
N ILE A 128 18.32 -20.35 2.14
CA ILE A 128 17.45 -19.25 2.58
C ILE A 128 17.39 -18.20 1.46
N ALA A 129 16.18 -17.82 1.12
CA ALA A 129 15.88 -16.87 0.06
C ALA A 129 14.94 -15.78 0.58
N GLY A 130 15.17 -14.54 0.17
CA GLY A 130 14.39 -13.36 0.53
C GLY A 130 13.50 -12.89 -0.62
N THR A 131 12.26 -12.55 -0.30
CA THR A 131 11.28 -11.95 -1.21
C THR A 131 10.78 -10.65 -0.62
N VAL A 132 10.90 -9.55 -1.35
CA VAL A 132 10.40 -8.22 -0.94
C VAL A 132 9.10 -7.94 -1.67
N ILE A 133 8.01 -7.78 -0.92
CA ILE A 133 6.66 -7.57 -1.46
C ILE A 133 5.96 -6.36 -0.82
N ASP A 134 4.93 -5.83 -1.48
CA ASP A 134 4.02 -4.82 -0.92
C ASP A 134 2.58 -5.37 -0.72
N PRO A 135 1.67 -4.61 -0.05
CA PRO A 135 0.28 -5.05 0.18
C PRO A 135 -0.59 -5.17 -1.08
N LEU A 136 -0.07 -4.77 -2.24
CA LEU A 136 -0.71 -4.93 -3.55
C LEU A 136 -0.16 -6.14 -4.31
N ASN A 137 0.68 -6.95 -3.66
CA ASN A 137 1.36 -8.09 -4.28
C ASN A 137 2.35 -7.69 -5.40
N ASN A 138 3.04 -6.56 -5.25
CA ASN A 138 4.20 -6.30 -6.08
C ASN A 138 5.43 -6.94 -5.45
N ALA A 139 6.03 -7.90 -6.14
CA ALA A 139 7.35 -8.41 -5.77
C ALA A 139 8.46 -7.57 -6.42
N PHE A 140 9.42 -7.12 -5.62
CA PHE A 140 10.58 -6.32 -6.05
C PHE A 140 11.83 -7.20 -6.21
N CYS A 141 11.92 -8.28 -5.43
CA CYS A 141 12.75 -9.45 -5.70
C CYS A 141 11.98 -10.71 -5.29
N LEU A 142 12.34 -11.86 -5.87
CA LEU A 142 11.67 -13.14 -5.66
C LEU A 142 12.74 -14.20 -5.40
N GLU A 143 12.62 -14.86 -4.24
CA GLU A 143 13.49 -15.97 -3.83
C GLU A 143 15.00 -15.66 -4.03
N GLU A 144 15.40 -14.43 -3.74
CA GLU A 144 16.78 -13.99 -3.89
C GLU A 144 17.64 -14.52 -2.74
N THR A 145 18.73 -15.20 -3.07
CA THR A 145 19.63 -15.85 -2.10
C THR A 145 20.75 -14.93 -1.63
N GLU A 146 21.07 -13.89 -2.41
CA GLU A 146 22.10 -12.91 -2.07
C GLU A 146 21.52 -11.82 -1.15
N ILE A 147 21.93 -11.84 0.12
CA ILE A 147 21.50 -10.86 1.13
C ILE A 147 21.77 -9.41 0.69
N SER A 148 22.87 -9.16 -0.02
CA SER A 148 23.21 -7.83 -0.57
C SER A 148 22.16 -7.34 -1.57
N LYS A 149 21.69 -8.20 -2.47
CA LYS A 149 20.63 -7.89 -3.45
C LYS A 149 19.28 -7.68 -2.78
N VAL A 150 18.93 -8.50 -1.78
CA VAL A 150 17.70 -8.29 -0.99
C VAL A 150 17.75 -6.94 -0.29
N SER A 151 18.89 -6.62 0.36
CA SER A 151 19.08 -5.38 1.11
C SER A 151 19.04 -4.15 0.21
N SER A 152 19.71 -4.19 -0.95
CA SER A 152 19.71 -3.08 -1.91
C SER A 152 18.33 -2.89 -2.56
N THR A 153 17.62 -3.97 -2.89
CA THR A 153 16.25 -3.91 -3.42
C THR A 153 15.30 -3.28 -2.40
N LEU A 154 15.36 -3.72 -1.14
CA LEU A 154 14.53 -3.16 -0.08
C LEU A 154 14.87 -1.69 0.15
N ALA A 155 16.15 -1.34 0.29
CA ALA A 155 16.61 0.03 0.48
C ALA A 155 16.12 0.96 -0.65
N THR A 156 16.30 0.53 -1.90
CA THR A 156 15.85 1.28 -3.09
C THR A 156 14.35 1.53 -3.02
N ARG A 157 13.56 0.49 -2.68
CA ARG A 157 12.11 0.64 -2.60
C ARG A 157 11.69 1.52 -1.43
N ILE A 158 12.36 1.44 -0.28
CA ILE A 158 12.10 2.34 0.86
C ILE A 158 12.35 3.80 0.47
N LEU A 159 13.48 4.09 -0.19
CA LEU A 159 13.80 5.45 -0.64
C LEU A 159 12.78 5.98 -1.64
N GLN A 160 12.32 5.15 -2.58
CA GLN A 160 11.20 5.51 -3.46
C GLN A 160 9.92 5.80 -2.67
N LEU A 161 9.59 4.98 -1.66
CA LEU A 161 8.41 5.20 -0.84
C LEU A 161 8.48 6.51 -0.04
N LEU A 162 9.67 6.89 0.42
CA LEU A 162 9.92 8.16 1.10
C LEU A 162 9.87 9.37 0.15
N SER A 163 10.16 9.19 -1.14
CA SER A 163 10.12 10.28 -2.12
C SER A 163 8.72 10.62 -2.62
N TYR A 164 7.75 9.71 -2.47
CA TYR A 164 6.39 9.96 -2.95
C TYR A 164 5.64 10.96 -2.06
N SER A 165 5.02 11.92 -2.73
CA SER A 165 4.26 12.99 -2.12
C SER A 165 2.88 12.49 -1.69
N ARG A 166 2.51 12.79 -0.44
CA ARG A 166 1.21 12.45 0.14
C ARG A 166 0.43 13.71 0.47
N MET A 167 -0.87 13.67 0.19
CA MET A 167 -1.78 14.76 0.52
C MET A 167 -2.66 14.36 1.71
N GLY A 168 -2.70 15.24 2.71
CA GLY A 168 -3.59 15.09 3.87
C GLY A 168 -5.07 15.28 3.50
N SER A 169 -5.95 14.92 4.44
CA SER A 169 -7.39 15.17 4.31
C SER A 169 -7.93 15.88 5.55
N ARG A 170 -8.81 16.86 5.37
CA ARG A 170 -9.43 17.63 6.47
C ARG A 170 -10.95 17.73 6.28
N GLN A 171 -11.69 17.51 7.36
CA GLN A 171 -13.13 17.76 7.38
C GLN A 171 -13.37 19.27 7.47
N ILE A 172 -14.28 19.81 6.64
CA ILE A 172 -14.54 21.26 6.56
C ILE A 172 -16.00 21.64 6.78
N GLY A 173 -16.89 20.68 7.04
CA GLY A 173 -18.28 20.96 7.35
C GLY A 173 -19.17 19.73 7.44
N GLU A 174 -20.47 19.99 7.55
CA GLU A 174 -21.53 18.99 7.58
C GLU A 174 -21.67 18.23 6.26
N ALA A 175 -22.24 17.04 6.32
CA ALA A 175 -22.46 16.21 5.13
C ALA A 175 -23.32 16.95 4.09
N LYS A 176 -22.90 16.92 2.83
CA LYS A 176 -23.69 17.44 1.71
C LYS A 176 -24.59 16.35 1.12
N GLU A 177 -25.72 16.77 0.58
CA GLU A 177 -26.59 15.88 -0.17
C GLU A 177 -25.85 15.33 -1.40
N ILE A 178 -25.93 14.02 -1.60
CA ILE A 178 -25.32 13.35 -2.75
C ILE A 178 -26.33 13.38 -3.91
N PRO A 179 -25.97 13.96 -5.07
CA PRO A 179 -26.85 14.04 -6.22
C PRO A 179 -27.39 12.66 -6.64
N ASN A 180 -28.62 12.63 -7.15
CA ASN A 180 -29.10 11.41 -7.79
C ASN A 180 -28.45 11.23 -9.15
N ASN A 181 -27.70 10.15 -9.30
CA ASN A 181 -27.11 9.75 -10.57
C ASN A 181 -27.31 8.25 -10.77
N GLU A 182 -28.56 7.86 -11.00
CA GLU A 182 -28.98 6.46 -11.06
C GLU A 182 -28.25 5.69 -12.16
N GLU A 183 -28.06 6.30 -13.34
CA GLU A 183 -27.31 5.72 -14.44
C GLU A 183 -25.87 5.40 -14.02
N PHE A 184 -25.16 6.36 -13.42
CA PHE A 184 -23.81 6.13 -12.92
C PHE A 184 -23.75 5.04 -11.84
N PHE A 185 -24.69 5.05 -10.89
CA PHE A 185 -24.72 4.03 -9.83
C PHE A 185 -24.98 2.63 -10.40
N ASN A 186 -25.83 2.51 -11.43
CA ASN A 186 -26.07 1.24 -12.11
C ASN A 186 -24.83 0.76 -12.87
N ILE A 187 -24.12 1.66 -13.57
CA ILE A 187 -22.84 1.34 -14.23
C ILE A 187 -21.80 0.91 -13.20
N ALA A 188 -21.69 1.62 -12.07
CA ALA A 188 -20.75 1.29 -11.01
C ALA A 188 -21.02 -0.10 -10.40
N LYS A 189 -22.29 -0.43 -10.16
CA LYS A 189 -22.71 -1.76 -9.67
C LYS A 189 -22.40 -2.86 -10.69
N HIS A 190 -22.71 -2.62 -11.97
CA HIS A 190 -22.42 -3.57 -13.04
C HIS A 190 -20.92 -3.90 -13.15
N TYR A 191 -20.06 -2.88 -13.16
CA TYR A 191 -18.61 -3.10 -13.20
C TYR A 191 -18.07 -3.69 -11.90
N ALA A 192 -18.65 -3.36 -10.74
CA ALA A 192 -18.29 -4.00 -9.48
C ALA A 192 -18.50 -5.52 -9.52
N GLU A 193 -19.60 -6.00 -10.09
CA GLU A 193 -19.84 -7.44 -10.28
C GLU A 193 -18.83 -8.09 -11.23
N ILE A 194 -18.51 -7.42 -12.35
CA ILE A 194 -17.48 -7.90 -13.29
C ILE A 194 -16.12 -8.01 -12.59
N PHE A 195 -15.70 -6.98 -11.86
CA PHE A 195 -14.44 -6.98 -11.12
C PHE A 195 -14.43 -8.09 -10.07
N HIS A 196 -15.52 -8.23 -9.31
CA HIS A 196 -15.65 -9.29 -8.31
C HIS A 196 -15.48 -10.69 -8.93
N ASN A 197 -16.13 -10.97 -10.06
CA ASN A 197 -16.06 -12.28 -10.72
C ASN A 197 -14.68 -12.57 -11.32
N ILE A 198 -14.00 -11.56 -11.88
CA ILE A 198 -12.61 -11.70 -12.36
C ILE A 198 -11.67 -12.04 -11.19
N ILE A 199 -11.96 -11.46 -10.04
CA ILE A 199 -11.16 -11.59 -8.83
C ILE A 199 -11.44 -12.91 -8.08
N HIS A 200 -12.69 -13.42 -8.12
CA HIS A 200 -13.15 -14.63 -7.42
C HIS A 200 -13.81 -15.67 -8.36
N PRO A 201 -13.07 -16.34 -9.26
CA PRO A 201 -13.66 -17.36 -10.14
C PRO A 201 -14.10 -18.63 -9.37
N GLU A 202 -15.24 -19.23 -9.75
CA GLU A 202 -15.91 -20.38 -9.07
C GLU A 202 -15.10 -21.70 -8.98
N ASN A 203 -13.88 -21.79 -9.53
CA ASN A 203 -13.09 -23.02 -9.62
C ASN A 203 -11.74 -22.88 -8.91
N THR A 204 -11.72 -23.06 -7.58
CA THR A 204 -10.65 -22.59 -6.70
C THR A 204 -9.63 -23.66 -6.29
N SER A 205 -9.17 -24.50 -7.22
CA SER A 205 -7.88 -25.19 -7.05
C SER A 205 -6.69 -24.29 -7.44
N ARG A 206 -6.95 -23.18 -8.13
CA ARG A 206 -5.97 -22.14 -8.47
C ARG A 206 -6.68 -20.78 -8.49
N PHE A 207 -6.61 -20.05 -7.38
CA PHE A 207 -7.02 -18.65 -7.35
C PHE A 207 -6.14 -17.83 -8.31
N LEU A 208 -6.78 -17.09 -9.22
CA LEU A 208 -6.10 -16.06 -10.01
C LEU A 208 -5.58 -14.99 -9.03
N GLY A 209 -4.27 -14.76 -9.08
CA GLY A 209 -3.54 -14.03 -8.05
C GLY A 209 -3.95 -12.57 -7.87
N ASN A 210 -3.51 -12.03 -6.73
CA ASN A 210 -3.39 -10.61 -6.40
C ASN A 210 -4.68 -9.95 -5.90
N LEU A 211 -5.30 -10.58 -4.92
CA LEU A 211 -6.37 -9.99 -4.12
C LEU A 211 -5.79 -9.05 -3.07
N SER A 212 -5.57 -7.78 -3.43
CA SER A 212 -5.67 -6.73 -2.42
C SER A 212 -7.15 -6.50 -2.16
N PHE A 213 -7.65 -7.06 -1.05
CA PHE A 213 -9.04 -6.96 -0.56
C PHE A 213 -9.54 -5.52 -0.36
N ARG A 214 -8.68 -4.53 -0.61
CA ARG A 214 -8.97 -3.12 -0.39
C ARG A 214 -9.98 -2.56 -1.41
N CYS A 215 -10.06 -3.14 -2.61
CA CYS A 215 -10.67 -2.47 -3.78
C CYS A 215 -11.33 -3.40 -4.82
N GLU A 216 -11.84 -4.56 -4.42
CA GLU A 216 -12.34 -5.60 -5.35
C GLU A 216 -13.46 -5.14 -6.29
N ASN A 217 -14.18 -4.08 -5.91
CA ASN A 217 -15.37 -3.59 -6.61
C ASN A 217 -15.18 -2.18 -7.20
N GLY A 218 -13.94 -1.70 -7.25
CA GLY A 218 -13.58 -0.37 -7.77
C GLY A 218 -13.95 0.84 -6.90
N PHE A 219 -13.50 2.03 -7.26
CA PHE A 219 -13.84 3.30 -6.61
C PHE A 219 -14.47 4.24 -7.63
N PRO A 220 -15.81 4.24 -7.73
CA PRO A 220 -16.51 5.24 -8.50
C PRO A 220 -16.32 6.62 -7.88
N SER A 221 -16.20 7.62 -8.74
CA SER A 221 -16.31 9.03 -8.38
C SER A 221 -16.95 9.81 -9.51
N PHE A 222 -17.49 10.98 -9.18
CA PHE A 222 -18.01 11.92 -10.17
C PHE A 222 -17.87 13.37 -9.72
N LYS A 223 -17.85 14.30 -10.67
CA LYS A 223 -17.74 15.74 -10.43
C LYS A 223 -19.04 16.44 -10.80
N GLN A 224 -19.58 17.27 -9.89
CA GLN A 224 -20.77 18.09 -10.13
C GLN A 224 -20.74 19.34 -9.24
N ASP A 225 -21.09 20.51 -9.78
CA ASP A 225 -21.26 21.78 -9.04
C ASP A 225 -20.07 22.15 -8.13
N ASN A 226 -18.84 22.08 -8.70
CA ASN A 226 -17.57 22.30 -7.99
C ASN A 226 -17.30 21.36 -6.80
N LEU A 227 -18.01 20.24 -6.74
CA LEU A 227 -17.79 19.16 -5.79
C LEU A 227 -17.35 17.91 -6.53
N ILE A 228 -16.53 17.11 -5.86
CA ILE A 228 -16.14 15.78 -6.31
C ILE A 228 -16.69 14.79 -5.30
N TYR A 229 -17.55 13.90 -5.76
CA TYR A 229 -18.16 12.86 -4.94
C TYR A 229 -17.35 11.60 -5.10
N VAL A 230 -16.81 11.10 -3.99
CA VAL A 230 -16.00 9.89 -3.94
C VAL A 230 -16.57 8.92 -2.93
N THR A 231 -16.30 7.64 -3.12
CA THR A 231 -16.67 6.63 -2.13
C THR A 231 -15.98 6.83 -0.77
N ARG A 232 -16.69 6.45 0.30
CA ARG A 232 -16.17 6.39 1.68
C ARG A 232 -15.05 5.35 1.80
N ARG A 233 -14.13 5.55 2.75
CA ARG A 233 -13.20 4.48 3.16
C ARG A 233 -13.97 3.30 3.74
N ASN A 234 -13.49 2.09 3.48
CA ASN A 234 -13.95 0.85 4.12
C ASN A 234 -15.45 0.55 3.98
N VAL A 235 -16.11 1.08 2.94
CA VAL A 235 -17.49 0.69 2.61
C VAL A 235 -17.52 -0.63 1.84
N ASP A 236 -18.53 -1.47 2.11
CA ASP A 236 -18.84 -2.61 1.25
C ASP A 236 -19.44 -2.08 -0.06
N LYS A 237 -18.66 -2.23 -1.11
CA LYS A 237 -18.93 -1.63 -2.41
C LYS A 237 -19.97 -2.41 -3.24
N ARG A 238 -20.35 -3.62 -2.79
CA ARG A 238 -21.41 -4.41 -3.44
C ARG A 238 -22.78 -3.76 -3.33
N LEU A 239 -22.97 -2.94 -2.30
CA LEU A 239 -24.24 -2.30 -1.98
C LEU A 239 -24.20 -0.79 -2.19
N ILE A 240 -23.26 -0.29 -3.00
CA ILE A 240 -23.00 1.15 -3.03
C ILE A 240 -24.14 1.92 -3.71
N GLY A 241 -24.91 2.65 -2.90
CA GLY A 241 -25.79 3.73 -3.32
C GLY A 241 -25.21 5.09 -2.95
N LYS A 242 -26.07 6.11 -2.88
CA LYS A 242 -25.70 7.49 -2.52
C LYS A 242 -25.01 7.57 -1.16
N GLU A 243 -25.48 6.77 -0.22
CA GLU A 243 -24.95 6.61 1.12
C GLU A 243 -23.52 6.06 1.15
N GLY A 244 -23.00 5.57 0.03
CA GLY A 244 -21.61 5.16 -0.09
C GLY A 244 -20.62 6.30 -0.34
N PHE A 245 -21.10 7.54 -0.57
CA PHE A 245 -20.27 8.66 -1.03
C PHE A 245 -20.04 9.74 0.04
N VAL A 246 -19.03 10.58 -0.24
CA VAL A 246 -18.59 11.76 0.50
C VAL A 246 -18.31 12.85 -0.52
N ALA A 247 -18.73 14.09 -0.24
CA ALA A 247 -18.40 15.25 -1.06
C ALA A 247 -17.04 15.85 -0.67
N ILE A 248 -16.25 16.18 -1.69
CA ILE A 248 -14.97 16.90 -1.59
C ILE A 248 -15.13 18.26 -2.29
N ASP A 249 -14.53 19.30 -1.70
CA ASP A 249 -14.44 20.62 -2.33
C ASP A 249 -13.39 20.61 -3.45
N ALA A 250 -13.83 20.79 -4.71
CA ALA A 250 -12.92 20.74 -5.86
C ALA A 250 -12.02 21.98 -5.95
N ASN A 251 -12.38 23.09 -5.28
CA ASN A 251 -11.63 24.34 -5.33
C ASN A 251 -10.42 24.35 -4.40
N VAL A 252 -10.32 23.37 -3.50
CA VAL A 252 -9.21 23.24 -2.55
C VAL A 252 -8.33 22.07 -2.96
N THR A 253 -7.08 22.36 -3.33
CA THR A 253 -6.17 21.38 -3.95
C THR A 253 -4.89 21.14 -3.15
N ASP A 254 -4.64 21.90 -2.10
CA ASP A 254 -3.52 21.71 -1.18
C ASP A 254 -3.75 20.54 -0.21
N CYS A 255 -5.01 20.22 0.05
CA CYS A 255 -5.44 19.06 0.82
C CYS A 255 -6.82 18.55 0.35
N VAL A 256 -7.15 17.31 0.70
CA VAL A 256 -8.49 16.76 0.45
C VAL A 256 -9.47 17.30 1.49
N CYS A 257 -10.17 18.38 1.16
CA CYS A 257 -11.20 18.98 2.00
C CYS A 257 -12.56 18.30 1.77
N TYR A 258 -13.10 17.63 2.80
CA TYR A 258 -14.32 16.84 2.68
C TYR A 258 -15.42 17.24 3.67
N TYR A 259 -16.66 16.88 3.34
CA TYR A 259 -17.87 17.19 4.09
C TYR A 259 -18.43 15.94 4.78
N GLY A 260 -18.90 16.07 6.02
CA GLY A 260 -19.46 14.98 6.83
C GLY A 260 -18.42 14.17 7.61
N GLU A 261 -18.89 13.20 8.40
CA GLU A 261 -18.06 12.46 9.37
C GLU A 261 -17.18 11.37 8.75
N HIS A 262 -17.49 10.95 7.53
CA HIS A 262 -16.79 9.84 6.89
C HIS A 262 -15.64 10.32 6.03
N LYS A 263 -14.46 9.72 6.24
CA LYS A 263 -13.29 9.99 5.40
C LYS A 263 -13.52 9.51 3.96
N PRO A 264 -13.09 10.30 2.96
CA PRO A 264 -13.12 9.90 1.57
C PRO A 264 -12.04 8.85 1.27
N SER A 265 -12.15 8.14 0.14
CA SER A 265 -11.18 7.14 -0.33
C SER A 265 -9.72 7.57 -0.15
N VAL A 266 -8.83 6.58 -0.03
CA VAL A 266 -7.37 6.83 0.04
C VAL A 266 -6.81 7.41 -1.26
N ASP A 267 -7.51 7.22 -2.38
CA ASP A 267 -7.12 7.68 -3.72
C ASP A 267 -7.67 9.06 -4.07
N SER A 268 -8.45 9.67 -3.16
CA SER A 268 -9.03 10.98 -3.36
C SER A 268 -8.03 12.09 -3.72
N PRO A 269 -6.79 12.13 -3.18
CA PRO A 269 -5.79 13.07 -3.65
C PRO A 269 -5.57 13.03 -5.16
N THR A 270 -5.33 11.83 -5.70
CA THR A 270 -5.11 11.63 -7.13
C THR A 270 -6.34 11.99 -7.95
N LEU A 271 -7.53 11.55 -7.50
CA LEU A 271 -8.79 11.86 -8.19
C LEU A 271 -9.05 13.37 -8.28
N VAL A 272 -8.85 14.11 -7.20
CA VAL A 272 -9.03 15.57 -7.18
C VAL A 272 -8.14 16.25 -8.22
N GLN A 273 -6.87 15.87 -8.27
CA GLN A 273 -5.93 16.43 -9.24
C GLN A 273 -6.29 16.06 -10.68
N LEU A 274 -6.67 14.80 -10.93
CA LEU A 274 -7.10 14.36 -12.26
C LEU A 274 -8.37 15.07 -12.74
N TYR A 275 -9.38 15.28 -11.87
CA TYR A 275 -10.58 16.05 -12.20
C TYR A 275 -10.34 17.55 -12.44
N ASN A 276 -9.26 18.08 -11.88
CA ASN A 276 -8.84 19.46 -12.11
C ASN A 276 -8.01 19.59 -13.39
N TYR A 277 -7.24 18.56 -13.73
CA TYR A 277 -6.48 18.51 -14.98
C TYR A 277 -7.38 18.24 -16.19
N TYR A 278 -8.20 17.17 -16.15
CA TYR A 278 -9.08 16.78 -17.25
C TYR A 278 -10.45 17.45 -17.13
N VAL A 279 -10.58 18.64 -17.73
CA VAL A 279 -11.75 19.51 -17.55
C VAL A 279 -13.07 18.91 -18.06
N ASN A 280 -13.00 17.95 -18.98
CA ASN A 280 -14.18 17.29 -19.55
C ASN A 280 -14.47 15.91 -18.95
N VAL A 281 -13.67 15.44 -18.00
CA VAL A 281 -13.92 14.18 -17.29
C VAL A 281 -14.87 14.45 -16.14
N ALA A 282 -16.05 13.83 -16.19
CA ALA A 282 -17.07 13.95 -15.16
C ALA A 282 -17.15 12.71 -14.24
N TYR A 283 -16.56 11.58 -14.66
CA TYR A 283 -16.65 10.29 -13.98
C TYR A 283 -15.31 9.58 -13.98
N THR A 284 -15.04 8.79 -12.95
CA THR A 284 -13.84 7.91 -12.89
C THR A 284 -14.17 6.66 -12.10
N ILE A 285 -13.70 5.52 -12.61
CA ILE A 285 -13.73 4.23 -11.92
C ILE A 285 -12.27 3.76 -11.79
N HIS A 286 -11.73 3.75 -10.57
CA HIS A 286 -10.47 3.08 -10.28
C HIS A 286 -10.74 1.62 -9.92
N SER A 287 -10.01 0.64 -10.47
CA SER A 287 -10.19 -0.76 -10.10
C SER A 287 -8.88 -1.53 -10.09
N HIS A 288 -8.98 -2.75 -9.60
CA HIS A 288 -7.87 -3.64 -9.33
C HIS A 288 -7.65 -4.68 -10.45
N VAL A 289 -8.15 -4.39 -11.65
CA VAL A 289 -8.04 -5.20 -12.88
C VAL A 289 -7.35 -4.39 -13.99
N TYR A 290 -6.84 -5.08 -15.01
CA TYR A 290 -6.30 -4.42 -16.20
C TYR A 290 -7.30 -4.39 -17.34
N ILE A 291 -7.26 -3.29 -18.09
CA ILE A 291 -8.04 -3.13 -19.32
C ILE A 291 -7.13 -3.52 -20.49
N GLU A 292 -7.59 -4.50 -21.27
CA GLU A 292 -6.88 -4.93 -22.48
C GLU A 292 -6.73 -3.75 -23.47
N GLY A 293 -5.54 -3.62 -24.05
CA GLY A 293 -5.22 -2.54 -25.00
C GLY A 293 -4.97 -1.16 -24.37
N ALA A 294 -5.25 -0.96 -23.08
CA ALA A 294 -4.95 0.30 -22.41
C ALA A 294 -3.43 0.43 -22.10
N PRO A 295 -2.85 1.64 -22.26
CA PRO A 295 -1.44 1.90 -21.97
C PRO A 295 -1.12 1.74 -20.48
N PHE A 296 0.14 1.38 -20.18
CA PHE A 296 0.63 1.23 -18.81
C PHE A 296 1.45 2.44 -18.37
N THR A 297 1.35 2.81 -17.09
CA THR A 297 2.35 3.68 -16.45
C THR A 297 3.70 3.00 -16.38
N LYS A 298 4.78 3.80 -16.26
CA LYS A 298 6.15 3.27 -16.29
C LYS A 298 6.64 2.74 -14.95
N HIS A 299 6.07 3.23 -13.86
CA HIS A 299 6.59 3.02 -12.50
C HIS A 299 5.52 2.50 -11.55
N ARG A 300 5.96 1.71 -10.57
CA ARG A 300 5.10 1.19 -9.48
C ARG A 300 4.91 2.23 -8.40
N ILE A 301 3.90 3.07 -8.60
CA ILE A 301 3.54 4.15 -7.69
C ILE A 301 2.49 3.64 -6.70
N PRO A 302 2.65 3.88 -5.39
CA PRO A 302 1.67 3.43 -4.41
C PRO A 302 0.39 4.29 -4.49
N CYS A 303 -0.77 3.64 -4.38
CA CYS A 303 -2.09 4.28 -4.40
C CYS A 303 -2.18 5.55 -3.54
N GLY A 304 -2.75 6.62 -4.09
CA GLY A 304 -2.92 7.92 -3.44
C GLY A 304 -1.63 8.75 -3.30
N ALA A 305 -0.57 8.42 -4.05
CA ALA A 305 0.59 9.29 -4.21
C ALA A 305 0.36 10.25 -5.38
N LEU A 306 0.80 11.50 -5.26
CA LEU A 306 0.53 12.52 -6.27
C LEU A 306 1.28 12.25 -7.59
N GLU A 307 2.39 11.54 -7.55
CA GLU A 307 3.15 11.13 -8.73
C GLU A 307 2.34 10.20 -9.65
N GLU A 308 1.26 9.57 -9.16
CA GLU A 308 0.33 8.81 -9.98
C GLU A 308 -0.39 9.72 -10.99
N VAL A 309 -0.68 10.96 -10.60
CA VAL A 309 -1.28 11.98 -11.47
C VAL A 309 -0.34 12.28 -12.63
N ASP A 310 0.93 12.54 -12.35
CA ASP A 310 1.94 12.84 -13.36
C ASP A 310 2.11 11.66 -14.34
N ALA A 311 2.12 10.43 -13.82
CA ALA A 311 2.24 9.23 -14.64
C ALA A 311 1.03 9.01 -15.57
N VAL A 312 -0.18 9.40 -15.15
CA VAL A 312 -1.38 9.36 -16.00
C VAL A 312 -1.34 10.48 -17.05
N ILE A 313 -0.96 11.69 -16.66
CA ILE A 313 -0.83 12.85 -17.56
C ILE A 313 0.25 12.62 -18.63
N GLU A 314 1.35 11.95 -18.28
CA GLU A 314 2.40 11.60 -19.25
C GLU A 314 1.86 10.73 -20.40
N ILE A 315 0.88 9.88 -20.12
CA ILE A 315 0.25 9.01 -21.11
C ILE A 315 -0.86 9.74 -21.87
N ILE A 316 -1.72 10.46 -21.13
CA ILE A 316 -2.88 11.17 -21.67
C ILE A 316 -2.69 12.67 -21.39
N SER A 317 -1.91 13.35 -22.24
CA SER A 317 -1.53 14.75 -21.99
C SER A 317 -2.60 15.78 -22.38
N ASP A 318 -3.62 15.38 -23.14
CA ASP A 318 -4.67 16.31 -23.56
C ASP A 318 -5.71 16.49 -22.43
N LYS A 319 -5.69 17.67 -21.81
CA LYS A 319 -6.64 18.09 -20.77
C LYS A 319 -8.11 18.08 -21.21
N THR A 320 -8.38 18.11 -22.52
CA THR A 320 -9.75 18.13 -23.06
C THR A 320 -10.29 16.72 -23.32
N THR A 321 -9.49 15.68 -23.09
CA THR A 321 -9.91 14.28 -23.22
C THR A 321 -11.17 14.01 -22.40
N LYS A 322 -12.14 13.32 -23.01
CA LYS A 322 -13.41 12.97 -22.38
C LYS A 322 -13.43 11.53 -21.84
N ASN A 323 -12.81 10.62 -22.59
CA ASN A 323 -12.83 9.18 -22.30
C ASN A 323 -11.43 8.60 -22.52
N PHE A 324 -10.90 7.90 -21.53
CA PHE A 324 -9.64 7.16 -21.65
C PHE A 324 -9.58 6.05 -20.59
N ALA A 325 -8.65 5.13 -20.78
CA ALA A 325 -8.30 4.08 -19.83
C ALA A 325 -6.78 4.03 -19.70
N VAL A 326 -6.28 3.85 -18.46
CA VAL A 326 -4.85 3.70 -18.17
C VAL A 326 -4.68 2.55 -17.18
N ASN A 327 -3.76 1.66 -17.48
CA ASN A 327 -3.33 0.62 -16.56
C ASN A 327 -2.21 1.17 -15.65
N LEU A 328 -2.46 1.24 -14.34
CA LEU A 328 -1.43 1.61 -13.38
C LEU A 328 -0.50 0.41 -13.15
N LEU A 329 0.77 0.55 -13.51
CA LEU A 329 1.77 -0.50 -13.33
C LEU A 329 1.94 -0.79 -11.84
N GLY A 330 1.42 -1.92 -11.40
CA GLY A 330 1.42 -2.26 -9.99
C GLY A 330 0.76 -3.59 -9.67
N ARG A 331 0.65 -4.47 -10.67
CA ARG A 331 0.06 -5.80 -10.57
C ARG A 331 0.72 -6.71 -11.60
N TRP A 332 1.07 -7.92 -11.19
CA TRP A 332 1.52 -9.03 -12.04
C TRP A 332 2.98 -9.01 -12.55
N LYS A 333 3.78 -9.91 -11.97
CA LYS A 333 4.92 -10.59 -12.62
C LYS A 333 4.95 -12.04 -12.12
N HIS A 334 4.08 -12.88 -12.68
CA HIS A 334 4.32 -14.31 -12.75
C HIS A 334 3.64 -14.85 -14.01
N SER A 335 4.45 -14.98 -15.06
CA SER A 335 4.30 -15.87 -16.21
C SER A 335 2.96 -16.64 -16.33
N ILE A 336 2.06 -16.11 -17.15
CA ILE A 336 1.40 -16.92 -18.18
C ILE A 336 2.40 -16.88 -19.34
N ARG A 337 3.37 -17.80 -19.32
CA ARG A 337 3.81 -18.34 -20.60
C ARG A 337 2.59 -19.10 -21.13
N LYS A 338 2.27 -18.80 -22.39
CA LYS A 338 1.23 -19.46 -23.18
C LYS A 338 1.11 -20.95 -22.90
#